data_AF-A0A920Q7H3-F1
#
_entry.id   AF-A0A920Q7H3-F1
#
_cell.length_a   1.000
_cell.length_b   1.000
_cell.length_c   1.000
_cell.angle_alpha   90.00
_cell.angle_beta   90.00
_cell.angle_gamma   90.00
#
_symmetry.space_group_name_H-M   'P 1'
#
loop_
_entity.id
_entity.type
_entity.pdbx_description
1 polymer ?
#
loop_
_entity_poly.entity_id
_entity_poly.type
_entity_poly.pdbx_seq_one_letter_code
_entity_poly.pdbx_strand_id
1 'polypeptide(L)'
;MFGPLRLHRGLTESKLKLWAPPRRAPDGGLPNIEEAVEKQAFLTGPPERIIEQLKGVEAEYPALERIGVSPPMGTPQSVITEQLEWFGKEVMPAFKKFK
;
A
#
# COMPACT_ATOMS: atom_id res chain seq x y z
N MET A 1 8.51 -14.47 -8.12
CA MET A 1 8.66 -13.68 -9.36
C MET A 1 9.64 -12.50 -9.21
N PHE A 2 9.54 -11.67 -8.17
CA PHE A 2 10.35 -10.43 -8.07
C PHE A 2 11.61 -10.49 -7.19
N GLY A 3 11.91 -11.61 -6.53
CA GLY A 3 13.08 -11.75 -5.63
C GLY A 3 14.42 -11.38 -6.26
N PRO A 4 14.77 -11.89 -7.45
CA PRO A 4 16.03 -11.56 -8.11
C PRO A 4 16.19 -10.07 -8.44
N LEU A 5 15.09 -9.32 -8.54
CA LEU A 5 15.11 -7.89 -8.85
C LEU A 5 15.41 -6.99 -7.65
N ARG A 6 15.44 -7.55 -6.42
CA ARG A 6 15.78 -6.84 -5.17
C ARG A 6 15.04 -5.51 -4.98
N LEU A 7 13.77 -5.45 -5.38
CA LEU A 7 12.94 -4.24 -5.32
C LEU A 7 12.63 -3.75 -3.89
N HIS A 8 12.99 -4.52 -2.87
CA HIS A 8 12.89 -4.11 -1.47
C HIS A 8 14.27 -3.99 -0.83
N ARG A 9 14.55 -2.84 -0.20
CA ARG A 9 15.85 -2.54 0.44
C ARG A 9 16.24 -3.53 1.55
N GLY A 10 15.28 -4.29 2.09
CA GLY A 10 15.50 -5.32 3.12
C GLY A 10 15.91 -6.71 2.60
N LEU A 11 16.11 -6.90 1.29
CA LEU A 11 16.57 -8.20 0.74
C LEU A 11 18.09 -8.36 0.87
N THR A 12 18.51 -9.09 1.90
CA THR A 12 19.88 -9.61 2.00
C THR A 12 20.05 -10.90 1.17
N GLU A 13 21.30 -11.23 0.83
CA GLU A 13 21.66 -12.47 0.09
C GLU A 13 21.12 -13.75 0.76
N SER A 14 21.15 -13.78 2.10
CA SER A 14 20.63 -14.87 2.90
C SER A 14 19.12 -15.04 2.76
N LYS A 15 18.36 -13.95 2.67
CA LYS A 15 16.91 -13.97 2.43
C LYS A 15 16.56 -14.36 1.00
N LEU A 16 17.37 -13.98 0.01
CA LEU A 16 17.13 -14.35 -1.40
C LEU A 16 17.13 -15.88 -1.63
N LYS A 17 18.00 -16.62 -0.91
CA LYS A 17 18.05 -18.09 -0.99
C LYS A 17 16.80 -18.78 -0.40
N LEU A 18 16.10 -18.12 0.53
CA LEU A 18 14.84 -18.59 1.11
C LEU A 18 13.62 -18.31 0.22
N TRP A 19 13.72 -17.35 -0.72
CA TRP A 19 12.63 -16.97 -1.64
C TRP A 19 12.42 -17.95 -2.80
N ALA A 20 13.45 -18.71 -3.18
CA ALA A 20 13.39 -19.59 -4.35
C ALA A 20 12.47 -20.82 -4.14
N PRO A 21 12.42 -21.47 -2.97
CA PRO A 21 11.54 -22.62 -2.73
C PRO A 21 10.19 -22.18 -2.13
N PRO A 22 9.04 -22.48 -2.78
CA PRO A 22 7.71 -22.08 -2.28
C PRO A 22 7.41 -22.56 -0.86
N ARG A 23 7.96 -23.72 -0.46
CA ARG A 23 7.74 -24.33 0.86
C ARG A 23 8.47 -23.63 2.01
N ARG A 24 9.47 -22.80 1.73
CA ARG A 24 10.27 -22.08 2.74
C ARG A 24 9.96 -20.59 2.82
N ALA A 25 9.10 -20.09 1.93
CA ALA A 25 8.68 -18.70 1.90
C ALA A 25 7.96 -18.25 3.20
N PRO A 26 7.04 -19.03 3.81
CA PRO A 26 6.34 -18.57 5.02
C PRO A 26 7.26 -18.33 6.22
N ASP A 27 8.30 -19.15 6.39
CA ASP A 27 9.20 -19.11 7.56
C ASP A 27 10.45 -18.25 7.33
N GLY A 28 10.57 -17.62 6.16
CA GLY A 28 11.81 -16.98 5.68
C GLY A 28 12.04 -15.54 6.16
N GLY A 29 11.23 -15.02 7.09
CA GLY A 29 11.28 -13.61 7.50
C GLY A 29 11.02 -12.65 6.33
N LEU A 30 10.05 -13.03 5.50
CA LEU A 30 9.58 -12.25 4.36
C LEU A 30 8.80 -11.02 4.81
N PRO A 31 8.78 -9.94 4.00
CA PRO A 31 7.89 -8.82 4.26
C PRO A 31 6.45 -9.31 4.40
N ASN A 32 5.80 -8.97 5.50
CA ASN A 32 4.38 -9.21 5.73
C ASN A 32 3.58 -7.93 5.48
N ILE A 33 2.25 -8.06 5.40
CA ILE A 33 1.35 -6.94 5.09
C ILE A 33 1.29 -5.98 6.27
N GLU A 34 1.35 -6.50 7.49
CA GLU A 34 1.28 -5.73 8.74
C GLU A 34 2.44 -4.72 8.83
N GLU A 35 3.67 -5.16 8.58
CA GLU A 35 4.86 -4.31 8.48
C GLU A 35 4.75 -3.30 7.34
N ALA A 36 4.08 -3.66 6.25
CA ALA A 36 3.88 -2.76 5.12
C ALA A 36 2.85 -1.67 5.45
N VAL A 37 1.81 -1.99 6.23
CA VAL A 37 0.84 -1.03 6.77
C VAL A 37 1.50 -0.12 7.81
N GLU A 38 2.34 -0.66 8.71
CA GLU A 38 3.11 0.14 9.68
C GLU A 38 4.02 1.16 8.99
N LYS A 39 4.64 0.78 7.88
CA LYS A 39 5.48 1.67 7.06
C LYS A 39 4.68 2.61 6.15
N GLN A 40 3.36 2.65 6.29
CA GLN A 40 2.44 3.41 5.44
C GLN A 40 2.59 3.10 3.94
N ALA A 41 3.13 1.93 3.59
CA ALA A 41 3.25 1.46 2.21
C ALA A 41 1.89 0.99 1.64
N PHE A 42 0.94 0.66 2.53
CA PHE A 42 -0.46 0.39 2.18
C PHE A 42 -1.39 1.32 2.97
N LEU A 43 -2.39 1.84 2.27
CA LEU A 43 -3.53 2.55 2.86
C LEU A 43 -4.58 1.51 3.24
N THR A 44 -4.81 1.32 4.54
CA THR A 44 -5.75 0.32 5.06
C THR A 44 -6.51 0.84 6.27
N GLY A 45 -7.80 0.51 6.35
CA GLY A 45 -8.65 0.84 7.49
C GLY A 45 -9.85 1.71 7.09
N PRO A 46 -10.54 2.29 8.09
CA PRO A 46 -11.73 3.10 7.85
C PRO A 46 -11.36 4.46 7.22
N PRO A 47 -12.33 5.16 6.60
CA PRO A 47 -12.08 6.39 5.83
C PRO A 47 -11.33 7.47 6.61
N GLU A 48 -11.61 7.61 7.91
CA GLU A 48 -10.98 8.62 8.77
C GLU A 48 -9.48 8.43 8.85
N ARG A 49 -9.04 7.17 8.95
CA ARG A 49 -7.62 6.80 8.99
C ARG A 49 -6.94 7.08 7.65
N ILE A 50 -7.63 6.81 6.54
CA ILE A 50 -7.11 7.08 5.20
C ILE A 50 -6.95 8.59 4.99
N ILE A 51 -7.94 9.38 5.43
CA ILE A 51 -7.89 10.85 5.36
C ILE A 51 -6.71 11.38 6.18
N GLU A 52 -6.54 10.90 7.42
CA GLU A 52 -5.42 11.29 8.29
C GLU A 52 -4.06 11.03 7.60
N GLN A 53 -3.87 9.83 7.05
CA GLN A 53 -2.64 9.46 6.35
C GLN A 53 -2.38 10.36 5.13
N LEU A 54 -3.40 10.60 4.30
CA LEU A 54 -3.26 11.44 3.10
C LEU A 54 -2.99 12.91 3.45
N LYS A 55 -3.56 13.44 4.55
CA LYS A 55 -3.23 14.78 5.06
C LYS A 55 -1.79 14.87 5.58
N GLY A 56 -1.27 13.78 6.17
CA GLY A 56 0.14 13.69 6.52
C GLY A 56 1.05 13.85 5.29
N VAL A 57 0.69 13.20 4.18
CA VAL A 57 1.43 13.33 2.90
C VAL A 57 1.30 14.76 2.33
N GLU A 58 0.12 15.39 2.39
CA GLU A 58 -0.07 16.78 1.97
C GLU A 58 0.83 17.75 2.77
N ALA A 59 0.97 17.53 4.08
CA ALA A 59 1.84 18.33 4.94
C ALA A 59 3.34 18.13 4.64
N GLU A 60 3.74 16.90 4.29
CA GLU A 60 5.12 16.57 3.91
C GLU A 60 5.49 17.13 2.52
N TYR A 61 4.53 17.16 1.59
CA TYR A 61 4.71 17.59 0.21
C TYR A 61 3.75 18.75 -0.16
N PRO A 62 4.05 20.00 0.23
CA PRO A 62 3.12 21.13 0.08
C PRO A 62 2.80 21.56 -1.36
N ALA A 63 3.54 21.06 -2.36
CA ALA A 63 3.30 21.30 -3.79
C ALA A 63 2.66 20.08 -4.50
N LEU A 64 2.19 19.08 -3.74
CA LEU A 64 1.58 17.88 -4.29
C LEU A 64 0.22 18.18 -4.89
N GLU A 65 0.07 17.98 -6.20
CA GLU A 65 -1.19 18.24 -6.91
C GLU A 65 -2.06 16.98 -7.08
N ARG A 66 -1.42 15.81 -7.13
CA ARG A 66 -2.10 14.54 -7.46
C ARG A 66 -1.49 13.37 -6.71
N ILE A 67 -2.36 12.45 -6.32
CA ILE A 67 -1.99 11.13 -5.80
C ILE A 67 -2.59 10.04 -6.69
N GLY A 68 -1.83 8.98 -6.91
CA GLY A 68 -2.34 7.76 -7.52
C GLY A 68 -2.61 6.73 -6.43
N VAL A 69 -3.82 6.14 -6.44
CA VAL A 69 -4.18 5.04 -5.55
C VAL A 69 -4.56 3.85 -6.42
N SER A 70 -4.01 2.68 -6.10
CA SER A 70 -4.23 1.45 -6.87
C SER A 70 -4.44 0.27 -5.95
N PRO A 71 -5.36 -0.65 -6.28
CA PRO A 71 -5.58 -1.85 -5.48
C PRO A 71 -4.37 -2.80 -5.59
N PRO A 72 -4.17 -3.69 -4.59
CA PRO A 72 -3.19 -4.77 -4.68
C PRO A 72 -3.40 -5.65 -5.92
N MET A 73 -2.30 -6.24 -6.42
CA MET A 73 -2.37 -7.20 -7.52
C MET A 73 -3.20 -8.42 -7.12
N GLY A 74 -4.20 -8.75 -7.93
CA GLY A 74 -5.08 -9.90 -7.70
C GLY A 74 -6.33 -9.61 -6.88
N THR A 75 -6.58 -8.34 -6.49
CA THR A 75 -7.86 -7.97 -5.86
C THR A 75 -9.03 -8.26 -6.82
N PRO A 76 -10.09 -8.96 -6.38
CA PRO A 76 -11.26 -9.22 -7.21
C PRO A 76 -11.94 -7.93 -7.68
N GLN A 77 -12.48 -7.92 -8.90
CA GLN A 77 -13.14 -6.74 -9.47
C GLN A 77 -14.26 -6.20 -8.56
N SER A 78 -15.09 -7.07 -7.98
CA SER A 78 -16.18 -6.66 -7.10
C SER A 78 -15.69 -5.85 -5.91
N VAL A 79 -14.58 -6.28 -5.31
CA VAL A 79 -13.94 -5.58 -4.17
C VAL A 79 -13.34 -4.25 -4.62
N ILE A 80 -12.72 -4.20 -5.80
CA ILE A 80 -12.18 -2.95 -6.35
C ILE A 80 -13.31 -1.93 -6.53
N THR A 81 -14.44 -2.34 -7.13
CA THR A 81 -15.58 -1.45 -7.37
C THR A 81 -16.17 -0.92 -6.06
N GLU A 82 -16.38 -1.79 -5.07
CA GLU A 82 -16.86 -1.40 -3.74
C GLU A 82 -15.92 -0.40 -3.06
N GLN A 83 -14.60 -0.68 -3.07
CA GLN A 83 -13.61 0.20 -2.45
C GLN A 83 -13.50 1.55 -3.15
N LEU A 84 -13.61 1.59 -4.48
CA LEU A 84 -13.61 2.85 -5.23
C LEU A 84 -14.85 3.69 -4.92
N GLU A 85 -16.02 3.07 -4.83
CA GLU A 85 -17.26 3.75 -4.46
C GLU A 85 -17.15 4.33 -3.04
N TRP A 86 -16.67 3.52 -2.10
CA TRP A 86 -16.51 3.92 -0.70
C TRP A 86 -15.48 5.05 -0.56
N PHE A 87 -14.33 4.94 -1.22
CA PHE A 87 -13.29 5.98 -1.24
C PHE A 87 -13.81 7.29 -1.84
N GLY A 88 -14.58 7.22 -2.92
CA GLY A 88 -15.17 8.40 -3.57
C GLY A 88 -16.19 9.12 -2.68
N LYS A 89 -16.97 8.37 -1.89
CA LYS A 89 -18.00 8.92 -1.01
C LYS A 89 -17.45 9.46 0.31
N GLU A 90 -16.53 8.74 0.95
CA GLU A 90 -16.13 9.04 2.33
C GLU A 90 -14.74 9.70 2.42
N VAL A 91 -13.82 9.45 1.48
CA VAL A 91 -12.45 9.98 1.55
C VAL A 91 -12.29 11.26 0.73
N MET A 92 -12.69 11.23 -0.55
CA MET A 92 -12.49 12.37 -1.46
C MET A 92 -13.08 13.71 -0.97
N PRO A 93 -14.25 13.78 -0.29
CA PRO A 93 -14.79 15.05 0.18
C PRO A 93 -13.89 15.80 1.16
N ALA A 94 -13.05 15.11 1.93
CA ALA A 94 -12.12 15.74 2.87
C ALA A 94 -11.02 16.57 2.20
N PHE A 95 -10.79 16.37 0.90
CA PHE A 95 -9.76 17.03 0.08
C PHE A 95 -10.36 18.00 -0.94
N LYS A 96 -11.69 18.18 -0.95
CA LYS A 96 -12.35 19.14 -1.83
C LYS A 96 -12.11 20.58 -1.35
N LYS A 97 -10.99 21.16 -1.78
CA LYS A 97 -10.92 22.59 -2.12
C LYS A 97 -10.97 22.69 -3.64
N PHE A 98 -12.17 22.71 -4.21
CA PHE A 98 -12.33 23.11 -5.60
C PHE A 98 -12.40 24.62 -5.67
N LYS A 99 -11.44 25.20 -6.41
CA LYS A 99 -11.57 26.50 -7.05
C LYS A 99 -12.18 26.29 -8.43
#